data_AF-A0A3M1LGX1-F1
#
_entry.id   AF-A0A3M1LGX1-F1
#
_cell.length_a   1.000
_cell.length_b   1.000
_cell.length_c   1.000
_cell.angle_alpha   90.00
_cell.angle_beta   90.00
_cell.angle_gamma   90.00
#
_symmetry.space_group_name_H-M   'P 1'
#
loop_
_entity.id
_entity.type
_entity.pdbx_description
1 polymer ?
#
loop_
_entity_poly.entity_id
_entity_poly.type
_entity_poly.pdbx_seq_one_letter_code
_entity_poly.pdbx_strand_id
1 'polypeptide(L)'
;AEHRARLSSEEWGLGYGDLSPEQVLHEEEARQQVWAALAALPDHYREALVLKYIEGLSVAEVAQVMDRSFKSVESILVRARRALADLLLQQDQEGGTA
;
A
#
# COMPACT_ATOMS: atom_id res chain seq x y z
N ALA A 1 25.88 27.04 -17.91
CA ALA A 1 24.46 26.70 -18.14
C ALA A 1 24.20 25.39 -17.39
N GLU A 2 24.22 25.41 -16.06
CA GLU A 2 23.13 25.84 -15.14
C GLU A 2 22.20 24.66 -14.79
N HIS A 3 21.83 24.64 -13.50
CA HIS A 3 20.91 23.71 -12.82
C HIS A 3 21.46 22.35 -12.35
N ARG A 4 22.34 22.37 -11.34
CA ARG A 4 22.17 21.45 -10.19
C ARG A 4 22.08 22.28 -8.91
N ALA A 5 20.85 22.63 -8.59
CA ALA A 5 20.48 23.18 -7.29
C ALA A 5 20.90 22.19 -6.19
N ARG A 6 21.95 22.55 -5.46
CA ARG A 6 21.99 22.80 -4.01
C ARG A 6 21.02 22.06 -3.05
N LEU A 7 20.69 20.79 -3.21
CA LEU A 7 20.01 20.10 -2.11
C LEU A 7 21.03 19.72 -1.03
N SER A 8 21.09 20.58 -0.01
CA SER A 8 21.85 20.41 1.21
C SER A 8 21.39 19.14 1.92
N SER A 9 22.35 18.43 2.51
CA SER A 9 22.16 17.27 3.38
C SER A 9 21.36 17.58 4.68
N GLU A 10 20.76 18.76 4.79
CA GLU A 10 20.05 19.29 5.98
C GLU A 10 18.52 19.41 5.77
N GLU A 11 17.96 19.06 4.60
CA GLU A 11 16.56 19.44 4.25
C GLU A 11 15.49 18.36 4.51
N TRP A 12 15.83 17.15 4.95
CA TRP A 12 14.83 16.20 5.45
C TRP A 12 15.15 15.84 6.89
N GLY A 13 14.90 16.81 7.78
CA GLY A 13 14.89 16.62 9.23
C GLY A 13 13.75 15.71 9.70
N LEU A 14 13.63 14.53 9.11
CA LEU A 14 12.72 13.49 9.56
C LEU A 14 13.51 12.57 10.49
N GLY A 15 13.46 12.92 11.77
CA GLY A 15 13.93 12.06 12.84
C GLY A 15 13.11 10.77 12.87
N TYR A 16 13.63 9.72 12.25
CA TYR A 16 13.15 8.34 12.42
C TYR A 16 13.42 7.78 13.84
N GLY A 17 13.48 8.64 14.86
CA GLY A 17 13.74 8.31 16.26
C GLY A 17 12.89 9.08 17.28
N ASP A 18 11.89 9.87 16.84
CA ASP A 18 11.02 10.69 17.70
C ASP A 18 9.55 10.24 17.68
N LEU A 19 9.27 9.01 17.24
CA LEU A 19 7.93 8.46 17.42
C LEU A 19 7.71 8.17 18.91
N SER A 20 6.65 8.73 19.47
CA SER A 20 6.21 8.39 20.82
C SER A 20 5.84 6.90 20.88
N PRO A 21 5.90 6.25 22.06
CA PRO A 21 5.47 4.86 22.20
C PRO A 21 4.03 4.62 21.71
N GLU A 22 3.16 5.61 21.87
CA GLU A 22 1.78 5.59 21.37
C GLU A 22 1.73 5.63 19.83
N GLN A 23 2.57 6.43 19.19
CA GLN A 23 2.68 6.47 17.72
C GLN A 23 3.22 5.16 17.15
N VAL A 24 4.24 4.57 17.79
CA VAL A 24 4.77 3.25 17.37
C VAL A 24 3.71 2.17 17.48
N LEU A 25 2.93 2.15 18.57
CA LEU A 25 1.84 1.20 18.74
C LEU A 25 0.78 1.39 17.64
N HIS A 26 0.37 2.64 17.38
CA HIS A 26 -0.62 2.95 16.37
C HIS A 26 -0.16 2.57 14.95
N GLU A 27 1.11 2.79 14.62
CA GLU A 27 1.69 2.34 13.35
C GLU A 27 1.70 0.81 13.22
N GLU A 28 2.02 0.10 14.31
CA GLU A 28 2.00 -1.36 14.32
C GLU A 28 0.58 -1.90 14.12
N GLU A 29 -0.41 -1.31 14.80
CA GLU A 29 -1.83 -1.65 14.66
C GLU A 29 -2.32 -1.41 13.22
N ALA A 30 -2.04 -0.22 12.67
CA ALA A 30 -2.38 0.11 11.30
C ALA A 30 -1.73 -0.87 10.30
N ARG A 31 -0.47 -1.25 10.54
CA ARG A 31 0.24 -2.23 9.73
C ARG A 31 -0.42 -3.61 9.80
N GLN A 32 -0.81 -4.06 11.00
CA GLN A 32 -1.49 -5.34 11.19
C GLN A 32 -2.85 -5.37 10.48
N GLN A 33 -3.62 -4.27 10.54
CA GLN A 33 -4.89 -4.14 9.83
C GLN A 33 -4.70 -4.29 8.31
N VAL A 34 -3.71 -3.58 7.73
CA VAL A 34 -3.40 -3.69 6.30
C VAL A 34 -3.01 -5.12 5.91
N TRP A 35 -2.18 -5.80 6.70
CA TRP A 35 -1.80 -7.19 6.41
C TRP A 35 -3.00 -8.15 6.50
N ALA A 36 -3.86 -7.98 7.50
CA ALA A 36 -5.07 -8.77 7.64
C ALA A 36 -6.05 -8.53 6.47
N ALA A 37 -6.25 -7.28 6.07
CA ALA A 37 -7.09 -6.93 4.92
C ALA A 37 -6.53 -7.52 3.61
N LEU A 38 -5.22 -7.39 3.38
CA LEU A 38 -4.57 -8.03 2.23
C LEU A 38 -4.75 -9.55 2.26
N ALA A 39 -4.62 -10.20 3.42
CA ALA A 39 -4.83 -11.64 3.58
C ALA A 39 -6.28 -12.06 3.30
N ALA A 40 -7.28 -11.21 3.58
CA ALA A 40 -8.69 -11.49 3.31
C ALA A 40 -9.09 -11.31 1.83
N LEU A 41 -8.27 -10.66 1.00
CA LEU A 41 -8.56 -10.49 -0.42
C LEU A 41 -8.48 -11.81 -1.20
N PRO A 42 -9.25 -11.96 -2.30
CA PRO A 42 -9.00 -13.00 -3.28
C PRO A 42 -7.56 -12.95 -3.80
N ASP A 43 -6.93 -14.11 -4.04
CA ASP A 43 -5.50 -14.19 -4.35
C ASP A 43 -5.08 -13.33 -5.54
N HIS A 44 -5.86 -13.34 -6.62
CA HIS A 44 -5.60 -12.53 -7.81
C HIS A 44 -5.72 -11.02 -7.58
N TYR A 45 -6.46 -10.58 -6.54
CA TYR A 45 -6.51 -9.17 -6.13
C TYR A 45 -5.26 -8.81 -5.33
N ARG A 46 -4.90 -9.65 -4.36
CA ARG A 46 -3.69 -9.50 -3.55
C ARG A 46 -2.45 -9.45 -4.45
N GLU A 47 -2.31 -10.41 -5.35
CA GLU A 47 -1.20 -10.51 -6.30
C GLU A 47 -1.07 -9.23 -7.16
N ALA A 48 -2.17 -8.77 -7.76
CA ALA A 48 -2.15 -7.55 -8.57
C ALA A 48 -1.73 -6.32 -7.76
N LEU A 49 -2.17 -6.21 -6.50
CA LEU A 49 -1.79 -5.11 -5.61
C LEU A 49 -0.32 -5.19 -5.20
N VAL A 50 0.17 -6.37 -4.82
CA VAL A 50 1.58 -6.59 -4.43
C VAL A 50 2.50 -6.23 -5.59
N LEU A 51 2.25 -6.80 -6.78
CA LEU A 51 3.06 -6.50 -7.96
C LEU A 51 3.03 -5.01 -8.31
N LYS A 52 1.88 -4.35 -8.16
CA LYS A 52 1.73 -2.94 -8.54
C LYS A 52 2.36 -1.96 -7.55
N TYR A 53 2.18 -2.19 -6.25
CA TYR A 53 2.46 -1.20 -5.21
C TYR A 53 3.66 -1.56 -4.33
N ILE A 54 4.00 -2.85 -4.21
CA ILE A 54 5.15 -3.31 -3.43
C ILE A 54 6.34 -3.52 -4.37
N GLU A 55 6.15 -4.28 -5.45
CA GLU A 55 7.19 -4.53 -6.45
C GLU A 55 7.36 -3.36 -7.45
N GLY A 56 6.43 -2.39 -7.44
CA GLY A 56 6.52 -1.17 -8.24
C GLY A 56 6.32 -1.38 -9.75
N LEU A 57 5.82 -2.54 -10.19
CA LEU A 57 5.64 -2.85 -11.60
C LEU A 57 4.61 -1.93 -12.28
N SER A 58 4.77 -1.70 -13.58
CA SER A 58 3.74 -1.07 -14.42
C SER A 58 2.56 -2.02 -14.67
N VAL A 59 1.39 -1.48 -15.04
CA VAL A 59 0.21 -2.32 -15.34
C VAL A 59 0.48 -3.31 -16.47
N ALA A 60 1.35 -2.94 -17.42
CA ALA A 60 1.76 -3.82 -18.52
C ALA A 60 2.64 -4.98 -18.03
N GLU A 61 3.58 -4.73 -17.13
CA GLU A 61 4.42 -5.78 -16.53
C GLU A 61 3.58 -6.70 -15.63
N VAL A 62 2.66 -6.15 -14.83
CA VAL A 62 1.71 -6.96 -14.04
C VAL A 62 0.87 -7.86 -14.95
N ALA A 63 0.40 -7.34 -16.08
CA ALA A 63 -0.35 -8.12 -17.08
C ALA A 63 0.47 -9.28 -17.66
N GLN A 64 1.76 -9.07 -17.92
CA GLN A 64 2.66 -10.12 -18.38
C GLN A 64 2.90 -11.18 -17.29
N VAL A 65 3.17 -10.76 -16.05
CA VAL A 65 3.41 -11.68 -14.92
C VAL A 65 2.18 -12.53 -14.60
N MET A 66 0.99 -11.93 -14.62
CA MET A 66 -0.27 -12.62 -14.32
C MET A 66 -0.87 -13.39 -15.51
N ASP A 67 -0.20 -13.40 -16.68
CA ASP A 67 -0.70 -13.95 -17.94
C ASP A 67 -2.13 -13.47 -18.28
N ARG A 68 -2.34 -12.14 -18.23
CA ARG A 68 -3.64 -11.50 -18.46
C ARG A 68 -3.50 -10.31 -19.39
N SER A 69 -4.61 -9.87 -19.98
CA SER A 69 -4.61 -8.63 -20.77
C SER A 69 -4.47 -7.40 -19.88
N PHE A 70 -3.86 -6.34 -20.41
CA PHE A 70 -3.74 -5.03 -19.74
C PHE A 70 -5.10 -4.54 -19.20
N LYS A 71 -6.15 -4.65 -20.01
CA LYS A 71 -7.52 -4.26 -19.62
C LYS A 71 -8.08 -5.10 -18.48
N SER A 72 -7.75 -6.40 -18.43
CA SER A 72 -8.14 -7.28 -17.33
C SER A 72 -7.45 -6.85 -16.04
N VAL A 73 -6.15 -6.55 -16.08
CA VAL A 73 -5.39 -6.07 -14.91
C VAL A 73 -5.88 -4.70 -14.44
N GLU A 74 -6.18 -3.75 -15.33
CA GLU A 74 -6.80 -2.47 -14.95
C GLU A 74 -8.09 -2.70 -14.14
N SER A 75 -8.97 -3.59 -14.64
CA SER A 75 -10.23 -3.92 -13.99
C SER A 75 -10.03 -4.65 -12.65
N ILE A 76 -9.03 -5.54 -12.57
CA ILE A 76 -8.65 -6.22 -11.33
C ILE A 76 -8.17 -5.20 -10.31
N LEU A 77 -7.23 -4.32 -10.67
CA LEU A 77 -6.67 -3.32 -9.77
C LEU A 77 -7.74 -2.36 -9.22
N VAL A 78 -8.70 -1.94 -10.04
CA VAL A 78 -9.82 -1.12 -9.58
C VAL A 78 -10.65 -1.84 -8.53
N ARG A 79 -11.01 -3.11 -8.77
CA ARG A 79 -11.82 -3.90 -7.84
C ARG A 79 -11.05 -4.29 -6.59
N ALA A 80 -9.79 -4.64 -6.72
CA ALA A 80 -8.89 -4.99 -5.63
C ALA A 80 -8.72 -3.83 -4.65
N ARG A 81 -8.51 -2.59 -5.14
CA ARG A 81 -8.43 -1.41 -4.28
C ARG A 81 -9.73 -1.12 -3.53
N ARG A 82 -10.88 -1.28 -4.19
CA ARG A 82 -12.19 -1.10 -3.54
C ARG A 82 -12.39 -2.14 -2.44
N ALA A 83 -12.16 -3.41 -2.75
CA ALA A 83 -12.26 -4.48 -1.77
C ALA A 83 -11.31 -4.28 -0.58
N LEU A 84 -10.07 -3.82 -0.84
CA LEU A 84 -9.12 -3.50 0.23
C LEU A 84 -9.64 -2.36 1.12
N ALA A 85 -10.14 -1.28 0.52
CA ALA A 85 -10.71 -0.16 1.26
C ALA A 85 -11.93 -0.58 2.09
N ASP A 86 -12.82 -1.39 1.52
CA ASP A 86 -14.01 -1.89 2.23
C ASP A 86 -13.63 -2.74 3.45
N LEU A 87 -12.61 -3.61 3.31
CA LEU A 87 -12.09 -4.42 4.41
C LEU A 87 -11.47 -3.57 5.52
N LEU A 88 -10.66 -2.57 5.16
CA LEU A 88 -10.06 -1.66 6.14
C LEU A 88 -11.12 -0.84 6.88
N LEU A 89 -12.16 -0.37 6.18
CA LEU A 89 -13.28 0.33 6.80
C LEU A 89 -14.06 -0.57 7.76
N GLN A 90 -14.25 -1.85 7.44
CA GLN A 90 -14.90 -2.80 8.33
C GLN A 90 -14.07 -3.04 9.61
N GLN A 91 -12.75 -3.17 9.47
CA GLN A 91 -11.85 -3.38 10.60
C GLN A 91 -11.78 -2.16 11.54
N ASP A 92 -11.84 -0.94 11.00
CA ASP A 92 -11.88 0.30 11.80
C ASP A 92 -13.15 0.37 12.66
N GLN A 93 -14.30 -0.04 12.11
CA GLN A 93 -15.58 -0.09 12.83
C GLN A 93 -15.58 -1.12 13.98
N GLU A 94 -14.83 -2.21 13.84
CA GLU A 94 -14.70 -3.25 14.86
C GLU A 94 -13.73 -2.85 15.99
N GLY A 95 -12.66 -2.12 15.65
CA GLY A 95 -11.68 -1.60 16.62
C GLY A 95 -12.20 -0.47 17.54
N GLY A 96 -13.30 0.20 17.15
CA GLY A 96 -13.91 1.28 17.94
C GLY A 96 -14.86 0.84 19.07
N THR A 97 -14.96 -0.46 19.37
CA THR A 97 -15.94 -1.00 20.34
C THR A 97 -15.34 -1.66 21.59
N ALA A 98 -14.07 -1.40 21.91
CA ALA A 98 -13.40 -1.91 23.12
C ALA A 98 -13.21 -0.82 24.19
#